data_AF-A0A3L7WHZ0-F1
#
_entry.id   AF-A0A3L7WHZ0-F1
#
_cell.length_a   1.000
_cell.length_b   1.000
_cell.length_c   1.000
_cell.angle_alpha   90.00
_cell.angle_beta   90.00
_cell.angle_gamma   90.00
#
_symmetry.space_group_name_H-M   'P 1'
#
loop_
_entity.id
_entity.type
_entity.pdbx_description
1 polymer ?
#
loop_
_entity_poly.entity_id
_entity_poly.type
_entity_poly.pdbx_seq_one_letter_code
_entity_poly.pdbx_strand_id
1 'polypeptide(L)'
;MKTPLSAWDKVQISRHVQRPRTLDYVRVLCEDFFEFHGDRRFADDAAIVAGVGRIDGQSVVIIGHQKGRDTRENMRRNFGMPKPEGYRKAMRLFH
;
A
#
# COMPACT_ATOMS: atom_id res chain seq x y z
N MET A 1 -27.29 -19.41 5.12
CA MET A 1 -26.54 -19.54 6.38
C MET A 1 -25.06 -19.56 6.02
N LYS A 2 -24.27 -18.51 6.32
CA LYS A 2 -22.83 -18.52 5.99
C LYS A 2 -22.13 -19.48 6.96
N THR A 3 -21.58 -20.58 6.45
CA THR A 3 -20.72 -21.46 7.24
C THR A 3 -19.59 -20.62 7.83
N PRO A 4 -19.33 -20.69 9.14
CA PRO A 4 -18.25 -19.92 9.73
C PRO A 4 -16.91 -20.37 9.12
N LEU A 5 -16.19 -19.43 8.52
CA LEU A 5 -14.87 -19.68 7.94
C LEU A 5 -13.91 -20.16 9.04
N SER A 6 -13.17 -21.23 8.75
CA SER A 6 -12.10 -21.69 9.63
C SER A 6 -10.98 -20.64 9.72
N ALA A 7 -10.08 -20.79 10.71
CA ALA A 7 -8.91 -19.94 10.81
C ALA A 7 -8.04 -20.01 9.54
N TRP A 8 -7.92 -21.20 8.94
CA TRP A 8 -7.13 -21.41 7.72
C TRP A 8 -7.78 -20.75 6.50
N ASP A 9 -9.10 -20.85 6.35
CA ASP A 9 -9.81 -20.24 5.22
C ASP A 9 -9.62 -18.71 5.21
N LYS A 10 -9.67 -18.07 6.40
CA LYS A 10 -9.41 -16.63 6.55
C LYS A 10 -8.00 -16.25 6.10
N VAL A 11 -7.00 -17.08 6.43
CA VAL A 11 -5.61 -16.86 6.00
C VAL A 11 -5.50 -16.99 4.47
N GLN A 12 -6.13 -18.00 3.87
CA GLN A 12 -6.14 -18.16 2.41
C GLN A 12 -6.78 -16.94 1.71
N ILE A 13 -7.91 -16.45 2.22
CA ILE A 13 -8.57 -15.23 1.70
C ILE A 13 -7.65 -14.00 1.82
N SER A 14 -6.96 -13.85 2.96
CA SER A 14 -6.02 -12.73 3.17
C SER A 14 -4.85 -12.72 2.17
N ARG A 15 -4.52 -13.89 1.59
CA ARG A 15 -3.44 -14.09 0.63
C ARG A 15 -3.93 -14.22 -0.81
N HIS A 16 -5.24 -14.05 -1.04
CA HIS A 16 -5.85 -14.19 -2.34
C HIS A 16 -5.23 -13.24 -3.37
N VAL A 17 -4.96 -13.73 -4.58
CA VAL A 17 -4.26 -12.96 -5.63
C VAL A 17 -5.02 -11.70 -6.02
N GLN A 18 -6.36 -11.79 -6.05
CA GLN A 18 -7.25 -10.68 -6.37
C GLN A 18 -7.63 -9.82 -5.15
N ARG A 19 -6.99 -10.02 -3.99
CA ARG A 19 -7.24 -9.17 -2.82
C ARG A 19 -6.87 -7.71 -3.18
N PRO A 20 -7.79 -6.74 -2.98
CA PRO A 20 -7.49 -5.33 -3.19
C PRO A 20 -6.30 -4.85 -2.35
N ARG A 21 -5.51 -3.96 -2.93
CA ARG A 21 -4.26 -3.43 -2.36
C ARG A 21 -4.39 -1.94 -2.09
N THR A 22 -3.39 -1.33 -1.46
CA THR A 22 -3.44 0.09 -1.06
C THR A 22 -3.89 1.00 -2.20
N LEU A 23 -3.26 0.91 -3.39
CA LEU A 23 -3.65 1.74 -4.53
C LEU A 23 -5.07 1.48 -5.05
N ASP A 24 -5.63 0.29 -4.83
CA ASP A 24 -7.00 -0.02 -5.23
C ASP A 24 -8.00 0.73 -4.35
N TYR A 25 -7.73 0.81 -3.05
CA TYR A 25 -8.52 1.62 -2.12
C TYR A 25 -8.35 3.12 -2.39
N VAL A 26 -7.11 3.57 -2.60
CA VAL A 26 -6.83 4.99 -2.91
C VAL A 26 -7.60 5.44 -4.16
N ARG A 27 -7.61 4.62 -5.22
CA ARG A 27 -8.33 4.95 -6.47
C ARG A 27 -9.85 5.08 -6.31
N VAL A 28 -10.43 4.43 -5.30
CA VAL A 28 -11.89 4.38 -5.10
C VAL A 28 -12.33 5.38 -4.03
N LEU A 29 -11.49 5.61 -3.02
CA LEU A 29 -11.86 6.36 -1.81
C LEU A 29 -11.22 7.75 -1.74
N CYS A 30 -10.12 7.98 -2.46
CA CYS A 30 -9.33 9.20 -2.33
C CYS A 30 -9.39 10.05 -3.60
N GLU A 31 -9.69 11.33 -3.42
CA GLU A 31 -9.65 12.37 -4.42
C GLU A 31 -8.26 13.04 -4.43
N ASP A 32 -7.80 13.48 -5.60
CA ASP A 32 -6.56 14.26 -5.79
C ASP A 32 -5.32 13.63 -5.14
N PHE A 33 -5.22 12.29 -5.17
CA PHE A 33 -4.09 11.60 -4.57
C PHE A 33 -2.77 11.94 -5.29
N PHE A 34 -1.85 12.54 -4.55
CA PHE A 34 -0.51 12.85 -4.98
C PHE A 34 0.51 11.96 -4.25
N GLU A 35 1.11 11.02 -4.99
CA GLU A 35 2.14 10.12 -4.45
C GLU A 35 3.47 10.85 -4.30
N PHE A 36 4.09 10.69 -3.13
CA PHE A 36 5.45 11.15 -2.88
C PHE A 36 6.45 10.01 -3.03
N HIS A 37 7.63 10.36 -3.55
CA HIS A 37 8.72 9.44 -3.80
C HIS A 37 9.95 9.81 -2.98
N GLY A 38 10.72 8.78 -2.60
CA GLY A 38 12.04 8.91 -1.98
C GLY A 38 12.01 9.20 -0.47
N ASP A 39 13.10 8.78 0.18
CA ASP A 39 13.38 9.09 1.59
C ASP A 39 14.33 10.29 1.78
N ARG A 40 14.76 10.93 0.67
CA ARG A 40 15.77 12.00 0.60
C ARG A 40 17.15 11.64 1.18
N ARG A 41 17.47 10.34 1.30
CA ARG A 41 18.76 9.88 1.82
C ARG A 41 19.40 8.80 0.96
N PHE A 42 18.62 7.82 0.49
CA PHE A 42 19.13 6.64 -0.19
C PHE A 42 18.34 6.34 -1.46
N ALA A 43 17.06 6.03 -1.35
CA ALA A 43 16.27 5.54 -2.48
C ALA A 43 14.76 5.76 -2.28
N ASP A 44 14.00 5.54 -3.35
CA ASP A 44 12.55 5.39 -3.29
C ASP A 44 12.19 3.90 -3.26
N ASP A 45 11.51 3.47 -2.19
CA ASP A 45 11.04 2.11 -2.05
C ASP A 45 9.63 1.96 -2.66
N ALA A 46 9.53 1.20 -3.74
CA ALA A 46 8.27 0.93 -4.43
C ALA A 46 7.32 0.00 -3.65
N ALA A 47 7.79 -0.65 -2.58
CA ALA A 47 6.96 -1.45 -1.67
C ALA A 47 6.07 -0.57 -0.78
N ILE A 48 6.44 0.69 -0.56
CA ILE A 48 5.65 1.67 0.21
C ILE A 48 5.11 2.75 -0.73
N VAL A 49 3.79 2.84 -0.79
CA VAL A 49 3.09 3.97 -1.37
C VAL A 49 2.77 4.94 -0.25
N ALA A 50 3.10 6.21 -0.44
CA ALA A 50 2.89 7.24 0.54
C ALA A 50 2.59 8.56 -0.17
N GLY A 51 1.55 9.28 0.25
CA GLY A 51 1.08 10.47 -0.46
C GLY A 51 0.05 11.24 0.34
N VAL A 52 -0.41 12.34 -0.24
CA VAL A 52 -1.52 13.16 0.29
C VAL A 52 -2.68 13.12 -0.67
N GLY A 53 -3.89 13.26 -0.15
CA GLY A 53 -5.09 13.42 -0.96
C GLY A 53 -6.26 13.84 -0.08
N ARG A 54 -7.47 13.69 -0.60
CA ARG A 54 -8.69 14.04 0.12
C ARG A 54 -9.61 12.84 0.24
N ILE A 55 -10.23 12.66 1.40
CA ILE A 55 -11.31 11.69 1.63
C ILE A 55 -12.44 12.48 2.29
N ASP A 56 -13.65 12.42 1.72
CA ASP A 56 -14.82 13.19 2.18
C ASP A 56 -14.50 14.68 2.39
N GLY A 57 -13.71 15.24 1.47
CA GLY A 57 -13.27 16.63 1.48
C GLY A 57 -12.16 16.97 2.49
N GLN A 58 -11.77 16.04 3.37
CA GLN A 58 -10.70 16.23 4.36
C GLN A 58 -9.34 15.83 3.80
N SER A 59 -8.33 16.68 3.99
CA SER A 59 -6.94 16.38 3.63
C SER A 59 -6.37 15.29 4.52
N VAL A 60 -5.89 14.21 3.91
CA VAL A 60 -5.33 13.05 4.61
C VAL A 60 -3.97 12.67 4.04
N VAL A 61 -3.12 12.11 4.90
CA VAL A 61 -1.90 11.40 4.52
C VAL A 61 -2.24 9.92 4.41
N ILE A 62 -1.93 9.30 3.28
CA ILE A 62 -2.16 7.88 3.05
C ILE A 62 -0.82 7.18 2.88
N ILE A 63 -0.61 6.12 3.66
CA ILE A 63 0.59 5.29 3.62
C ILE A 63 0.16 3.83 3.64
N GLY A 64 0.75 3.01 2.78
CA GLY A 64 0.46 1.59 2.79
C GLY A 64 1.44 0.74 2.00
N HIS A 65 1.36 -0.57 2.24
CA HIS A 65 2.17 -1.57 1.58
C HIS A 65 1.57 -1.91 0.22
N GLN A 66 2.35 -1.75 -0.83
CA GLN A 66 1.92 -2.06 -2.19
C GLN A 66 2.66 -3.29 -2.71
N LYS A 67 1.93 -4.40 -2.78
CA LYS A 67 2.37 -5.60 -3.51
C LYS A 67 2.07 -5.43 -5.01
N GLY A 68 2.79 -6.11 -5.91
CA GLY A 68 2.55 -6.05 -7.37
C GLY A 68 1.60 -7.11 -7.94
N ARG A 69 0.72 -6.74 -8.88
CA ARG A 69 -0.35 -7.63 -9.37
C ARG A 69 0.17 -8.78 -10.21
N ASP A 70 1.18 -8.52 -11.02
CA ASP A 70 1.88 -9.50 -11.85
C ASP A 70 3.27 -9.83 -11.29
N THR A 71 3.96 -10.77 -11.91
CA THR A 71 5.31 -11.19 -11.48
C THR A 71 6.30 -10.03 -11.57
N ARG A 72 6.23 -9.21 -12.62
CA ARG A 72 7.15 -8.08 -12.84
C ARG A 72 6.98 -6.99 -11.79
N GLU A 73 5.75 -6.61 -11.49
CA GLU A 73 5.44 -5.62 -10.46
C GLU A 73 5.75 -6.19 -9.07
N ASN A 74 5.55 -7.48 -8.82
CA ASN A 74 5.96 -8.10 -7.56
C ASN A 74 7.46 -8.01 -7.33
N MET A 75 8.26 -8.29 -8.37
CA MET A 75 9.72 -8.14 -8.28
C MET A 75 10.10 -6.66 -8.05
N ARG A 76 9.51 -5.72 -8.80
CA ARG A 76 9.76 -4.29 -8.64
C ARG A 76 9.42 -3.78 -7.24
N ARG A 77 8.31 -4.23 -6.67
CA ARG A 77 7.81 -3.80 -5.35
C ARG A 77 8.25 -4.71 -4.21
N ASN A 78 9.24 -5.58 -4.44
CA ASN A 78 9.76 -6.52 -3.45
C ASN A 78 8.65 -7.30 -2.71
N PHE A 79 7.62 -7.74 -3.42
CA PHE A 79 6.44 -8.43 -2.88
C PHE A 79 5.66 -7.65 -1.78
N GLY A 80 5.83 -6.33 -1.72
CA GLY A 80 5.29 -5.47 -0.66
C GLY A 80 6.09 -5.55 0.64
N MET A 81 7.33 -6.04 0.60
CA MET A 81 8.25 -6.08 1.74
C MET A 81 9.16 -4.85 1.69
N PRO A 82 8.97 -3.88 2.59
CA PRO A 82 9.73 -2.64 2.56
C PRO A 82 11.13 -2.82 3.13
N LYS A 83 12.05 -2.05 2.58
CA LYS A 83 13.40 -1.84 3.09
C LYS A 83 13.42 -0.65 4.07
N PRO A 84 14.52 -0.41 4.81
CA PRO A 84 14.64 0.71 5.73
C PRO A 84 14.30 2.08 5.11
N GLU A 85 14.65 2.31 3.85
CA GLU A 85 14.29 3.51 3.08
C GLU A 85 12.77 3.69 2.94
N GLY A 86 11.98 2.63 2.78
CA GLY A 86 10.52 2.69 2.71
C GLY A 86 9.88 3.18 4.00
N TYR A 87 10.41 2.73 5.15
CA TYR A 87 9.97 3.23 6.46
C TYR A 87 10.35 4.70 6.67
N ARG A 88 11.53 5.13 6.22
CA ARG A 88 11.93 6.56 6.28
C ARG A 88 11.05 7.42 5.38
N LYS A 89 10.72 6.95 4.18
CA LYS A 89 9.76 7.59 3.27
C LYS A 89 8.42 7.80 3.94
N ALA A 90 7.90 6.77 4.63
CA ALA A 90 6.65 6.87 5.39
C ALA A 90 6.74 7.89 6.54
N MET A 91 7.80 7.83 7.35
CA MET A 91 7.97 8.76 8.48
C MET A 91 8.11 10.22 8.05
N ARG A 92 8.71 10.48 6.88
CA ARG A 92 8.86 11.84 6.33
C ARG A 92 7.53 12.57 6.17
N LEU A 93 6.43 11.85 5.98
CA LEU A 93 5.12 12.47 5.73
C LEU A 93 4.40 12.95 6.99
N PHE A 94 4.95 12.63 8.16
CA PHE A 94 4.40 13.07 9.45
C PHE A 94 5.19 14.24 10.06
N HIS A 95 6.29 14.66 9.43
CA HIS A 95 7.17 15.74 9.90
C HIS A 95 7.19 16.89 8.90
#